data_AF-A0A0C3F109-F1
#
_entry.id   AF-A0A0C3F109-F1
#
_cell.length_a   1.000
_cell.length_b   1.000
_cell.length_c   1.000
_cell.angle_alpha   90.00
_cell.angle_beta   90.00
_cell.angle_gamma   90.00
#
_symmetry.space_group_name_H-M   'P 1'
#
loop_
_entity.id
_entity.type
_entity.pdbx_description
1 polymer ?
#
loop_
_entity_poly.entity_id
_entity_poly.type
_entity_poly.pdbx_seq_one_letter_code
_entity_poly.pdbx_strand_id
1 'polypeptide(L)'
;MANLVAEFIKVNPDVEGGERMEFIVNMTKFNISNTAIFQLFWTKPQILARSHPNVLATTTWLNSLYHTSSKSETSSKSEDINLSNPLTYADWFWIRQPGIQWGAHPPHIEGGSVERWRDPVFRTCFEEILKGNWKNYDAFNLQGRLGARTSMYRRPNQASIFRTFQGWLALSTTAPTEGTLKVFSDILLSNT
;
A
#
# COMPACT_ATOMS: atom_id res chain seq x y z
N MET A 1 -18.77 8.41 6.67
CA MET A 1 -17.56 7.77 7.23
C MET A 1 -16.67 8.76 7.98
N ALA A 2 -16.30 9.91 7.39
CA ALA A 2 -15.45 10.92 8.03
C ALA A 2 -15.95 11.35 9.43
N ASN A 3 -17.24 11.68 9.58
CA ASN A 3 -17.80 12.10 10.87
C ASN A 3 -17.69 11.02 11.95
N LEU A 4 -17.92 9.74 11.61
CA LEU A 4 -17.81 8.63 12.56
C LEU A 4 -16.36 8.40 13.03
N VAL A 5 -15.39 8.61 12.14
CA VAL A 5 -13.96 8.52 12.49
C VAL A 5 -13.56 9.68 13.41
N ALA A 6 -14.02 10.90 13.09
CA ALA A 6 -13.76 12.08 13.91
C ALA A 6 -14.42 11.97 15.31
N GLU A 7 -15.64 11.46 15.38
CA GLU A 7 -16.32 11.17 16.65
C GLU A 7 -15.58 10.11 17.45
N PHE A 8 -15.13 9.02 16.81
CA PHE A 8 -14.35 7.98 17.46
C PHE A 8 -13.05 8.55 18.07
N ILE A 9 -12.32 9.40 17.35
CA ILE A 9 -11.11 10.05 17.88
C ILE A 9 -11.44 10.94 19.08
N LYS A 10 -12.52 11.74 19.00
CA LYS A 10 -12.90 12.68 20.08
C LYS A 10 -13.23 11.98 21.40
N VAL A 11 -13.87 10.81 21.34
CA VAL A 11 -14.29 10.06 22.53
C VAL A 11 -13.24 9.06 23.03
N ASN A 12 -12.14 8.87 22.29
CA ASN A 12 -11.01 8.01 22.68
C ASN A 12 -9.67 8.79 22.59
N PRO A 13 -9.46 9.81 23.44
CA PRO A 13 -8.29 10.69 23.36
C PRO A 13 -6.96 9.99 23.69
N ASP A 14 -7.02 8.87 24.42
CA ASP A 14 -5.84 8.10 24.85
C ASP A 14 -5.31 7.14 23.79
N VAL A 15 -5.97 7.04 22.63
CA VAL A 15 -5.48 6.18 21.56
C VAL A 15 -4.32 6.87 20.86
N GLU A 16 -3.12 6.29 20.98
CA GLU A 16 -1.91 6.76 20.32
C GLU A 16 -2.13 6.90 18.80
N GLY A 17 -2.39 8.12 18.36
CA GLY A 17 -2.30 8.52 16.97
C GLY A 17 -0.84 8.66 16.61
N GLY A 18 -0.17 7.52 16.41
CA GLY A 18 1.20 7.39 15.93
C GLY A 18 2.10 8.56 16.27
N GLU A 19 2.79 8.47 17.40
CA GLU A 19 3.96 9.31 17.67
C GLU A 19 4.77 9.42 16.38
N ARG A 20 5.05 10.66 15.98
CA ARG A 20 6.00 10.92 14.91
C ARG A 20 7.23 10.06 15.16
N MET A 21 7.81 9.59 14.07
CA MET A 21 9.24 9.33 13.96
C MET A 21 10.03 10.59 14.34
N GLU A 22 10.03 10.95 15.62
CA GLU A 22 10.91 11.93 16.23
C GLU A 22 11.47 11.26 17.49
N PHE A 23 12.69 10.75 17.32
CA PHE A 23 13.69 10.93 18.37
C PHE A 23 13.52 12.36 18.91
N ILE A 24 13.32 12.45 20.23
CA ILE A 24 13.39 13.66 21.07
C ILE A 24 12.05 14.45 21.26
N VAL A 25 11.66 14.50 22.54
CA VAL A 25 10.92 15.55 23.30
C VAL A 25 9.50 15.18 23.78
N ASN A 26 9.47 14.80 25.06
CA ASN A 26 8.42 15.06 26.07
C ASN A 26 6.95 15.07 25.63
N MET A 27 6.26 14.01 26.04
CA MET A 27 4.83 13.94 26.24
C MET A 27 4.30 15.12 27.06
N THR A 28 3.60 16.05 26.41
CA THR A 28 2.49 16.80 27.02
C THR A 28 1.66 17.48 25.93
N LYS A 29 0.39 17.06 25.83
CA LYS A 29 -0.73 17.64 25.03
C LYS A 29 -0.82 17.20 23.56
N PHE A 30 -1.74 16.25 23.34
CA PHE A 30 -2.32 15.89 22.05
C PHE A 30 -2.97 17.12 21.40
N ASN A 31 -2.32 17.71 20.38
CA ASN A 31 -2.93 18.74 19.55
C ASN A 31 -3.30 18.14 18.20
N ILE A 32 -4.59 17.87 18.00
CA ILE A 32 -5.19 17.35 16.75
C ILE A 32 -4.81 18.24 15.54
N SER A 33 -4.38 19.49 15.77
CA SER A 33 -4.09 20.45 14.71
C SER A 33 -2.88 20.12 13.83
N ASN A 34 -1.97 19.22 14.24
CA ASN A 34 -0.70 19.03 13.53
C ASN A 34 -0.40 17.60 13.06
N THR A 35 -1.27 16.64 13.39
CA THR A 35 -1.08 15.23 13.03
C THR A 35 -1.98 14.87 11.86
N ALA A 36 -1.38 14.65 10.68
CA ALA A 36 -2.14 14.25 9.51
C ALA A 36 -2.48 12.75 9.49
N ILE A 37 -1.85 11.95 10.35
CA ILE A 37 -1.82 10.49 10.27
C ILE A 37 -2.32 9.87 11.58
N PHE A 38 -3.23 8.92 11.49
CA PHE A 38 -3.82 8.24 12.65
C PHE A 38 -3.58 6.74 12.54
N GLN A 39 -2.72 6.19 13.41
CA GLN A 39 -2.42 4.76 13.51
C GLN A 39 -3.54 3.98 14.22
N LEU A 40 -4.77 4.17 13.75
CA LEU A 40 -5.94 3.42 14.16
C LEU A 40 -6.24 2.38 13.11
N PHE A 41 -6.57 1.15 13.51
CA PHE A 41 -6.72 0.04 12.58
C PHE A 41 -8.12 -0.58 12.59
N TRP A 42 -8.83 -0.54 13.72
CA TRP A 42 -10.03 -1.37 13.96
C TRP A 42 -11.27 -0.56 14.30
N THR A 43 -11.32 0.72 13.92
CA THR A 43 -12.52 1.53 14.15
C THR A 43 -13.72 0.94 13.38
N LYS A 44 -14.92 1.06 13.94
CA LYS A 44 -16.16 0.66 13.27
C LYS A 44 -16.25 1.16 11.81
N PRO A 45 -16.01 2.46 11.50
CA PRO A 45 -16.00 2.92 10.12
C PRO A 45 -14.96 2.21 9.24
N GLN A 46 -13.73 1.96 9.71
CA GLN A 46 -12.71 1.25 8.93
C GLN A 46 -13.14 -0.19 8.59
N ILE A 47 -13.69 -0.91 9.58
CA ILE A 47 -14.19 -2.28 9.37
C ILE A 47 -15.31 -2.28 8.33
N LEU A 48 -16.29 -1.38 8.48
CA LEU A 48 -17.42 -1.27 7.54
C LEU A 48 -16.98 -0.86 6.12
N ALA A 49 -15.96 0.00 5.97
CA ALA A 49 -15.41 0.32 4.65
C ALA A 49 -14.82 -0.91 3.97
N ARG A 50 -13.99 -1.66 4.70
CA ARG A 50 -13.25 -2.80 4.15
C ARG A 50 -14.18 -3.96 3.75
N SER A 51 -15.29 -4.14 4.45
CA SER A 51 -16.28 -5.17 4.14
C SER A 51 -17.42 -4.70 3.22
N HIS A 52 -17.40 -3.44 2.77
CA HIS A 52 -18.47 -2.92 1.92
C HIS A 52 -18.50 -3.65 0.57
N PRO A 53 -19.66 -4.11 0.06
CA PRO A 53 -19.75 -4.88 -1.18
C PRO A 53 -19.06 -4.23 -2.39
N ASN A 54 -19.22 -2.91 -2.56
CA ASN A 54 -18.56 -2.19 -3.66
C ASN A 54 -17.02 -2.18 -3.54
N VAL A 55 -16.49 -2.13 -2.32
CA VAL A 55 -15.03 -2.15 -2.10
C VAL A 55 -14.51 -3.54 -2.45
N LEU A 56 -15.17 -4.60 -1.95
CA LEU A 56 -14.81 -5.98 -2.25
C LEU A 56 -14.88 -6.26 -3.77
N ALA A 57 -15.96 -5.85 -4.43
CA ALA A 57 -16.11 -6.01 -5.88
C ALA A 57 -15.01 -5.28 -6.68
N THR A 58 -14.66 -4.06 -6.25
CA THR A 58 -13.58 -3.28 -6.88
C THR A 58 -12.22 -3.96 -6.68
N THR A 59 -11.93 -4.45 -5.46
CA THR A 59 -10.68 -5.17 -5.17
C THR A 59 -10.57 -6.45 -5.99
N THR A 60 -11.65 -7.24 -6.08
CA THR A 60 -11.68 -8.45 -6.91
C THR A 60 -11.45 -8.12 -8.40
N TRP A 61 -12.11 -7.08 -8.91
CA TRP A 61 -11.90 -6.64 -10.30
C TRP A 61 -10.45 -6.20 -10.54
N LEU A 62 -9.86 -5.39 -9.66
CA LEU A 62 -8.46 -4.99 -9.75
C LEU A 62 -7.51 -6.21 -9.73
N ASN A 63 -7.73 -7.14 -8.81
CA ASN A 63 -6.92 -8.36 -8.73
C ASN A 63 -6.94 -9.16 -10.04
N SER A 64 -8.06 -9.19 -10.75
CA SER A 64 -8.19 -9.91 -12.02
C SER A 64 -7.32 -9.37 -13.17
N LEU A 65 -6.72 -8.19 -13.01
CA LEU A 65 -5.73 -7.68 -13.96
C LEU A 65 -4.41 -8.46 -13.92
N TYR A 66 -4.12 -9.12 -12.79
CA TYR A 66 -2.93 -9.94 -12.61
C TYR A 66 -3.14 -11.36 -13.13
N HIS A 67 -2.04 -12.00 -13.54
CA HIS A 67 -2.06 -13.38 -14.03
C HIS A 67 -0.73 -14.10 -13.75
N THR A 68 -0.73 -15.42 -13.91
CA THR A 68 0.48 -16.24 -13.90
C THR A 68 0.82 -16.66 -15.33
N SER A 69 2.11 -16.63 -15.69
CA SER A 69 2.58 -17.13 -16.98
C SER A 69 2.38 -18.66 -17.05
N SER A 70 1.49 -19.12 -17.94
CA SER A 70 1.17 -20.55 -18.13
C SER A 70 2.24 -21.37 -18.88
N LYS A 71 3.50 -20.90 -18.96
CA LYS A 71 4.48 -21.40 -19.94
C LYS A 71 5.58 -22.31 -19.39
N SER A 72 5.43 -22.84 -18.18
CA SER A 72 6.37 -23.80 -17.62
C SER A 72 5.59 -24.97 -17.02
N GLU A 73 5.46 -26.05 -17.79
CA GLU A 73 4.97 -27.37 -17.35
C GLU A 73 5.84 -28.01 -16.25
N THR A 74 6.88 -27.31 -15.76
CA THR A 74 7.83 -27.81 -14.75
C THR A 74 7.92 -26.96 -13.48
N SER A 75 7.07 -25.94 -13.30
CA SER A 75 6.96 -25.20 -12.04
C SER A 75 5.69 -25.58 -11.29
N SER A 76 5.78 -26.68 -10.55
CA SER A 76 4.89 -27.04 -9.46
C SER A 76 4.74 -25.85 -8.49
N LYS A 77 3.58 -25.17 -8.54
CA LYS A 77 2.97 -24.24 -7.52
C LYS A 77 2.08 -23.12 -8.12
N SER A 78 1.51 -23.26 -9.32
CA SER A 78 0.49 -22.29 -9.80
C SER A 78 -0.92 -22.54 -9.21
N GLU A 79 -1.11 -23.61 -8.43
CA GLU A 79 -2.44 -24.07 -8.01
C GLU A 79 -3.08 -23.30 -6.83
N ASP A 80 -2.34 -22.45 -6.10
CA ASP A 80 -2.83 -21.89 -4.82
C ASP A 80 -3.21 -20.38 -4.84
N ILE A 81 -3.27 -19.73 -5.99
CA ILE A 81 -3.56 -18.28 -6.05
C ILE A 81 -5.03 -18.04 -6.39
N ASN A 82 -5.79 -17.54 -5.42
CA ASN A 82 -7.16 -17.09 -5.63
C ASN A 82 -7.23 -15.55 -5.71
N LEU A 83 -7.42 -15.01 -6.92
CA LEU A 83 -7.58 -13.57 -7.15
C LEU A 83 -9.01 -13.05 -6.90
N SER A 84 -9.97 -13.97 -6.78
CA SER A 84 -11.39 -13.63 -6.58
C SER A 84 -11.76 -13.35 -5.13
N ASN A 85 -10.96 -13.86 -4.18
CA ASN A 85 -11.22 -13.77 -2.74
C ASN A 85 -10.19 -12.84 -2.06
N PRO A 86 -10.44 -11.52 -1.98
CA PRO A 86 -9.48 -10.60 -1.39
C PRO A 86 -9.39 -10.77 0.13
N LEU A 87 -8.17 -10.68 0.65
CA LEU A 87 -7.91 -10.58 2.08
C LEU A 87 -7.95 -9.12 2.53
N THR A 88 -8.40 -8.89 3.77
CA THR A 88 -8.34 -7.56 4.38
C THR A 88 -6.99 -7.32 5.02
N TYR A 89 -6.33 -6.23 4.62
CA TYR A 89 -5.15 -5.70 5.31
C TYR A 89 -5.53 -4.45 6.09
N ALA A 90 -5.34 -4.48 7.41
CA ALA A 90 -5.64 -3.34 8.26
C ALA A 90 -4.51 -2.31 8.17
N ASP A 91 -4.86 -1.11 7.77
CA ASP A 91 -3.95 0.02 7.64
C ASP A 91 -4.52 1.26 8.33
N TRP A 92 -3.63 2.21 8.61
CA TRP A 92 -3.92 3.53 9.17
C TRP A 92 -4.77 4.39 8.22
N PHE A 93 -5.18 5.59 8.67
CA PHE A 93 -5.78 6.60 7.80
C PHE A 93 -5.15 7.97 8.04
N TRP A 94 -5.38 8.89 7.11
CA TRP A 94 -4.96 10.29 7.25
C TRP A 94 -6.16 11.24 7.27
N ILE A 95 -5.97 12.40 7.91
CA ILE A 95 -6.84 13.57 7.79
C ILE A 95 -5.91 14.78 7.65
N ARG A 96 -5.86 15.36 6.45
CA ARG A 96 -5.02 16.54 6.17
C ARG A 96 -5.84 17.80 6.39
N GLN A 97 -5.34 18.71 7.23
CA GLN A 97 -5.94 20.04 7.38
C GLN A 97 -5.52 20.95 6.22
N PRO A 98 -6.40 21.86 5.75
CA PRO A 98 -6.03 22.88 4.77
C PRO A 98 -4.82 23.71 5.22
N GLY A 99 -3.98 24.11 4.28
CA GLY A 99 -2.82 24.99 4.53
C GLY A 99 -1.58 24.29 5.09
N ILE A 100 -1.65 23.01 5.49
CA ILE A 100 -0.46 22.25 5.91
C ILE A 100 0.26 21.72 4.67
N GLN A 101 1.51 22.14 4.47
CA GLN A 101 2.38 21.54 3.46
C GLN A 101 2.94 20.21 3.94
N TRP A 102 2.78 19.18 3.11
CA TRP A 102 3.32 17.85 3.36
C TRP A 102 4.76 17.75 2.84
N GLY A 103 5.74 17.94 3.74
CA GLY A 103 7.18 17.83 3.42
C GLY A 103 7.75 16.40 3.51
N ALA A 104 6.91 15.40 3.78
CA ALA A 104 7.35 14.02 4.00
C ALA A 104 7.14 13.14 2.74
N HIS A 105 8.01 12.15 2.55
CA HIS A 105 8.00 11.15 1.47
C HIS A 105 8.24 11.72 0.06
N PRO A 106 9.50 11.79 -0.43
CA PRO A 106 9.78 12.02 -1.85
C PRO A 106 9.17 10.90 -2.71
N PRO A 107 9.12 11.04 -4.05
CA PRO A 107 8.67 9.97 -4.94
C PRO A 107 9.38 8.64 -4.63
N HIS A 108 8.60 7.59 -4.38
CA HIS A 108 9.10 6.28 -3.97
C HIS A 108 8.17 5.16 -4.45
N ILE A 109 8.64 3.92 -4.35
CA ILE A 109 7.85 2.71 -4.59
C ILE A 109 8.02 1.80 -3.37
N GLU A 110 6.91 1.25 -2.88
CA GLU A 110 6.88 0.32 -1.75
C GLU A 110 7.02 -1.15 -2.17
N GLY A 111 7.05 -2.06 -1.19
CA GLY A 111 7.04 -3.51 -1.44
C GLY A 111 8.41 -4.09 -1.80
N GLY A 112 9.46 -3.57 -1.17
CA GLY A 112 10.85 -3.99 -1.38
C GLY A 112 11.70 -2.88 -1.99
N SER A 113 12.96 -2.81 -1.57
CA SER A 113 13.94 -1.83 -2.00
C SER A 113 15.07 -2.58 -2.70
N VAL A 114 16.23 -2.74 -2.05
CA VAL A 114 17.38 -3.49 -2.57
C VAL A 114 17.03 -4.96 -2.90
N GLU A 115 16.00 -5.49 -2.26
CA GLU A 115 15.48 -6.84 -2.47
C GLU A 115 15.13 -7.13 -3.94
N ARG A 116 14.66 -6.14 -4.70
CA ARG A 116 14.37 -6.30 -6.14
C ARG A 116 15.58 -6.73 -6.97
N TRP A 117 16.78 -6.37 -6.53
CA TRP A 117 18.04 -6.70 -7.20
C TRP A 117 18.82 -7.82 -6.51
N ARG A 118 18.48 -8.16 -5.26
CA ARG A 118 19.26 -9.10 -4.44
C ARG A 118 18.57 -10.43 -4.19
N ASP A 119 17.25 -10.43 -4.03
CA ASP A 119 16.48 -11.66 -3.81
C ASP A 119 16.35 -12.43 -5.13
N PRO A 120 16.83 -13.69 -5.21
CA PRO A 120 16.78 -14.44 -6.46
C PRO A 120 15.37 -14.60 -7.03
N VAL A 121 14.36 -14.78 -6.17
CA VAL A 121 12.96 -14.91 -6.59
C VAL A 121 12.44 -13.57 -7.09
N PHE A 122 12.62 -12.49 -6.34
CA PHE A 122 12.14 -11.17 -6.73
C PHE A 122 12.77 -10.67 -8.04
N ARG A 123 14.05 -11.00 -8.28
CA ARG A 123 14.72 -10.66 -9.54
C ARG A 123 14.04 -11.27 -10.77
N THR A 124 13.40 -12.43 -10.64
CA THR A 124 12.68 -13.05 -11.77
C THR A 124 11.50 -12.20 -12.25
N CYS A 125 10.92 -11.34 -11.39
CA CYS A 125 9.94 -10.35 -11.84
C CYS A 125 10.50 -9.46 -12.95
N PHE A 126 11.78 -9.10 -12.86
CA PHE A 126 12.42 -8.13 -13.74
C PHE A 126 13.31 -8.80 -14.79
N GLU A 127 13.13 -10.10 -15.04
CA GLU A 127 14.03 -10.88 -15.89
C GLU A 127 14.15 -10.30 -17.31
N GLU A 128 13.04 -9.91 -17.94
CA GLU A 128 13.05 -9.28 -19.27
C GLU A 128 13.81 -7.95 -19.29
N ILE A 129 13.67 -7.14 -18.24
CA ILE A 129 14.41 -5.87 -18.09
C ILE A 129 15.91 -6.15 -17.94
N LEU A 130 16.28 -7.09 -17.06
CA LEU A 130 17.67 -7.44 -16.79
C LEU A 130 18.38 -8.09 -18.00
N LYS A 131 17.63 -8.70 -18.92
CA LYS A 131 18.12 -9.21 -20.21
C LYS A 131 18.23 -8.14 -21.31
N GLY A 132 17.74 -6.91 -21.06
CA GLY A 132 17.68 -5.83 -22.04
C GLY A 132 16.41 -5.82 -22.92
N ASN A 133 15.50 -6.78 -22.73
CA ASN A 133 14.24 -6.90 -23.45
C ASN A 133 13.09 -6.18 -22.74
N TRP A 134 13.35 -4.99 -22.21
CA TRP A 134 12.45 -4.30 -21.28
C TRP A 134 11.04 -4.04 -21.83
N LYS A 135 10.89 -3.93 -23.15
CA LYS A 135 9.57 -3.78 -23.82
C LYS A 135 8.66 -5.01 -23.68
N ASN A 136 9.23 -6.17 -23.37
CA ASN A 136 8.50 -7.42 -23.13
C ASN A 136 8.16 -7.61 -21.64
N TYR A 137 8.56 -6.68 -20.77
CA TYR A 137 8.23 -6.75 -19.35
C TYR A 137 6.73 -6.64 -19.12
N ASP A 138 6.19 -7.63 -18.40
CA ASP A 138 4.79 -7.65 -17.97
C ASP A 138 4.69 -7.34 -16.48
N ALA A 139 4.22 -6.14 -16.16
CA ALA A 139 4.05 -5.71 -14.78
C ALA A 139 2.91 -6.45 -14.04
N PHE A 140 1.98 -7.07 -14.76
CA PHE A 140 0.84 -7.79 -14.20
C PHE A 140 1.09 -9.30 -14.04
N ASN A 141 2.28 -9.79 -14.43
CA ASN A 141 2.69 -11.14 -14.13
C ASN A 141 3.04 -11.29 -12.63
N LEU A 142 2.47 -12.32 -12.00
CA LEU A 142 2.69 -12.68 -10.60
C LEU A 142 3.96 -13.51 -10.37
N GLN A 143 4.56 -14.06 -11.43
CA GLN A 143 5.80 -14.81 -11.32
C GLN A 143 6.90 -13.96 -10.68
N GLY A 144 7.58 -14.53 -9.68
CA GLY A 144 8.62 -13.84 -8.92
C GLY A 144 8.09 -12.86 -7.87
N ARG A 145 6.82 -12.45 -7.91
CA ARG A 145 6.21 -11.59 -6.87
C ARG A 145 5.82 -12.41 -5.65
N LEU A 146 5.32 -13.61 -5.91
CA LEU A 146 4.93 -14.57 -4.90
C LEU A 146 6.16 -15.37 -4.44
N GLY A 147 6.36 -15.46 -3.14
CA GLY A 147 7.53 -16.11 -2.54
C GLY A 147 8.81 -15.26 -2.53
N ALA A 148 8.80 -14.07 -3.13
CA ALA A 148 9.90 -13.11 -3.00
C ALA A 148 10.07 -12.63 -1.57
N ARG A 149 11.33 -12.46 -1.16
CA ARG A 149 11.65 -11.84 0.13
C ARG A 149 11.71 -10.32 -0.05
N THR A 150 10.63 -9.63 0.29
CA THR A 150 10.52 -8.16 0.19
C THR A 150 11.17 -7.40 1.36
N SER A 151 11.53 -8.09 2.44
CA SER A 151 12.22 -7.52 3.60
C SER A 151 13.35 -8.45 4.06
N MET A 152 14.52 -8.32 3.44
CA MET A 152 15.69 -9.13 3.80
C MET A 152 16.36 -8.64 5.09
N TYR A 153 16.24 -7.34 5.38
CA TYR A 153 16.89 -6.67 6.50
C TYR A 153 15.93 -6.30 7.64
N ARG A 154 14.67 -6.75 7.58
CA ARG A 154 13.65 -6.49 8.61
C ARG A 154 13.51 -5.00 8.96
N ARG A 155 13.53 -4.14 7.92
CA ARG A 155 13.31 -2.70 8.10
C ARG A 155 11.91 -2.46 8.69
N PRO A 156 11.72 -1.41 9.52
CA PRO A 156 10.40 -1.07 10.04
C PRO A 156 9.44 -0.69 8.91
N ASN A 157 8.13 -0.73 9.20
CA ASN A 157 7.05 -0.30 8.32
C ASN A 157 6.96 -1.05 6.97
N GLN A 158 7.46 -2.29 6.91
CA GLN A 158 7.30 -3.16 5.74
C GLN A 158 5.97 -3.92 5.81
N ALA A 159 5.26 -3.98 4.68
CA ALA A 159 4.05 -4.81 4.57
C ALA A 159 4.41 -6.30 4.71
N SER A 160 3.58 -7.03 5.44
CA SER A 160 3.72 -8.48 5.65
C SER A 160 3.03 -9.34 4.59
N ILE A 161 2.33 -8.70 3.64
CA ILE A 161 1.56 -9.36 2.60
C ILE A 161 1.95 -8.86 1.21
N PHE A 162 1.67 -9.68 0.20
CA PHE A 162 1.65 -9.22 -1.18
C PHE A 162 0.37 -8.40 -1.45
N ARG A 163 0.50 -7.27 -2.12
CA ARG A 163 -0.62 -6.41 -2.55
C ARG A 163 -0.48 -6.21 -4.05
N THR A 164 -1.54 -6.53 -4.80
CA THR A 164 -1.66 -6.22 -6.23
C THR A 164 -1.69 -4.70 -6.44
N PHE A 165 -2.56 -4.02 -5.69
CA PHE A 165 -2.69 -2.57 -5.70
C PHE A 165 -2.61 -1.99 -4.30
N GLN A 166 -2.08 -0.76 -4.22
CA GLN A 166 -2.34 0.13 -3.09
C GLN A 166 -3.51 1.04 -3.42
N GLY A 167 -4.25 1.48 -2.41
CA GLY A 167 -5.37 2.40 -2.59
C GLY A 167 -5.94 2.90 -1.28
N TRP A 168 -6.81 3.89 -1.38
CA TRP A 168 -7.57 4.44 -0.25
C TRP A 168 -8.97 4.82 -0.69
N LEU A 169 -9.87 4.87 0.28
CA LEU A 169 -11.19 5.45 0.12
C LEU A 169 -11.12 6.93 0.50
N ALA A 170 -11.46 7.82 -0.44
CA ALA A 170 -11.56 9.25 -0.15
C ALA A 170 -12.70 9.51 0.85
N LEU A 171 -12.38 10.19 1.96
CA LEU A 171 -13.35 10.56 3.00
C LEU A 171 -13.80 12.03 2.91
N SER A 172 -13.16 12.79 2.01
CA SER A 172 -13.42 14.20 1.73
C SER A 172 -13.32 14.45 0.22
N THR A 173 -13.94 15.52 -0.25
CA THR A 173 -13.68 16.08 -1.58
C THR A 173 -12.39 16.88 -1.53
N THR A 174 -11.53 16.71 -2.53
CA THR A 174 -10.24 17.39 -2.62
C THR A 174 -9.92 17.65 -4.08
N ALA A 175 -9.58 18.89 -4.43
CA ALA A 175 -9.25 19.29 -5.79
C ALA A 175 -7.77 19.00 -6.13
N PRO A 176 -7.37 19.06 -7.41
CA PRO A 176 -5.98 19.01 -7.79
C PRO A 176 -5.15 20.02 -6.99
N THR A 177 -3.94 19.64 -6.58
CA THR A 177 -3.00 20.44 -5.78
C THR A 177 -3.36 20.69 -4.31
N GLU A 178 -4.53 20.25 -3.84
CA GLU A 178 -4.95 20.38 -2.44
C GLU A 178 -4.46 19.22 -1.56
N GLY A 179 -3.20 18.83 -1.72
CA GLY A 179 -2.60 17.75 -0.92
C GLY A 179 -3.06 16.35 -1.32
N THR A 180 -3.46 16.14 -2.58
CA THR A 180 -3.75 14.81 -3.16
C THR A 180 -2.48 14.04 -3.54
N LEU A 181 -2.65 12.77 -3.91
CA LEU A 181 -1.58 11.94 -4.46
C LEU A 181 -1.11 12.44 -5.83
N LYS A 182 0.18 12.27 -6.08
CA LYS A 182 0.79 12.36 -7.40
C LYS A 182 1.37 10.99 -7.75
N VAL A 183 1.16 10.55 -8.99
CA VAL A 183 1.72 9.29 -9.51
C VAL A 183 2.47 9.55 -10.81
N PHE A 184 3.46 8.71 -11.07
CA PHE A 184 3.98 8.52 -12.41
C PHE A 184 3.24 7.31 -13.01
N SER A 185 2.36 7.55 -13.97
CA SER A 185 1.38 6.56 -14.45
C SER A 185 1.90 5.61 -15.53
N ASP A 186 3.13 5.79 -16.01
CA ASP A 186 3.73 4.88 -16.98
C ASP A 186 4.41 3.72 -16.24
N ILE A 187 3.65 2.63 -16.07
CA ILE A 187 4.10 1.45 -15.34
C ILE A 187 5.31 0.81 -16.01
N LEU A 188 5.35 0.78 -17.34
CA LEU A 188 6.47 0.18 -18.07
C LEU A 188 7.74 1.00 -17.83
N LEU A 189 7.72 2.29 -18.14
CA LEU A 189 8.88 3.17 -17.98
C LEU A 189 9.32 3.34 -16.51
N SER A 190 8.41 3.18 -15.56
CA SER A 190 8.74 3.25 -14.13
C SER A 190 9.64 2.11 -13.64
N ASN A 191 9.68 0.99 -14.38
CA ASN A 191 10.45 -0.21 -14.03
C ASN A 191 11.71 -0.40 -14.89
N THR A 192 11.91 0.41 -15.93
CA THR A 192 12.96 0.25 -16.95
C THR A 192 14.18 1.11 -16.70
#